data_AF-A0A1Q7YAX1-F1
#
_entry.id   AF-A0A1Q7YAX1-F1
#
_cell.length_a   1.000
_cell.length_b   1.000
_cell.length_c   1.000
_cell.angle_alpha   90.00
_cell.angle_beta   90.00
_cell.angle_gamma   90.00
#
_symmetry.space_group_name_H-M   'P 1'
#
loop_
_entity.id
_entity.type
_entity.pdbx_description
1 polymer ?
#
loop_
_entity_poly.entity_id
_entity_poly.type
_entity_poly.pdbx_seq_one_letter_code
_entity_poly.pdbx_strand_id
1 'polypeptide(L)'
;MSNLFLSQKERSHMHRLIAVLLLFVLWLIPSSVLAKPYTQARPAALHLVQKIYIDEMGASAEAARFRLLLEDQLTRKGFTVVDRRENADAVLGGALSVAQSGIYGGPADVSVTARLISSGGERLWSTNIGGQITILNPITSLRFNDPVEYRARELAKRLRGDWEKSAKAAGVKIRR
;
A
#
# COMPACT_ATOMS: atom_id res chain seq x y z
N MET A 1 -59.20 5.76 -49.74
CA MET A 1 -59.39 5.45 -48.30
C MET A 1 -59.10 3.97 -48.09
N SER A 2 -58.59 3.61 -46.90
CA SER A 2 -58.34 2.26 -46.34
C SER A 2 -57.27 1.38 -47.01
N ASN A 3 -56.41 0.64 -46.30
CA ASN A 3 -56.10 0.59 -44.88
C ASN A 3 -54.70 -0.03 -44.71
N LEU A 4 -53.90 0.65 -43.89
CA LEU A 4 -52.57 0.30 -43.43
C LEU A 4 -52.73 -0.55 -42.18
N PHE A 5 -52.82 -1.88 -42.28
CA PHE A 5 -52.95 -2.74 -41.09
C PHE A 5 -52.38 -4.15 -41.28
N LEU A 6 -51.13 -4.26 -41.78
CA LEU A 6 -50.32 -5.45 -41.50
C LEU A 6 -49.62 -5.29 -40.16
N SER A 7 -50.43 -5.51 -39.13
CA SER A 7 -50.15 -6.21 -37.89
C SER A 7 -48.73 -6.09 -37.30
N GLN A 8 -48.56 -5.03 -36.53
CA GLN A 8 -47.55 -4.78 -35.49
C GLN A 8 -47.34 -5.96 -34.49
N LYS A 9 -48.19 -7.00 -34.54
CA LYS A 9 -48.22 -8.13 -33.62
C LYS A 9 -47.02 -9.09 -33.78
N GLU A 10 -46.55 -9.34 -35.00
CA GLU A 10 -45.49 -10.36 -35.23
C GLU A 10 -44.08 -9.89 -34.85
N ARG A 11 -43.76 -8.59 -35.04
CA ARG A 11 -42.43 -8.04 -34.68
C ARG A 11 -42.19 -8.04 -33.16
N SER A 12 -43.24 -7.89 -32.36
CA SER A 12 -43.17 -7.86 -30.89
C SER A 12 -42.82 -9.24 -30.30
N HIS A 13 -43.33 -10.33 -30.90
CA HIS A 13 -43.06 -11.68 -30.42
C HIS A 13 -41.61 -12.14 -30.70
N MET A 14 -41.04 -11.79 -31.86
CA MET A 14 -39.63 -12.10 -32.17
C MET A 14 -38.66 -11.38 -31.22
N HIS A 15 -38.91 -10.11 -30.87
CA HIS A 15 -38.02 -9.36 -29.98
C HIS A 15 -38.11 -9.86 -28.53
N ARG A 16 -39.30 -10.29 -28.09
CA ARG A 16 -39.50 -10.90 -26.77
C ARG A 16 -38.78 -12.24 -26.62
N LEU A 17 -38.75 -13.06 -27.68
CA LEU A 17 -38.03 -14.35 -27.67
C LEU A 17 -36.51 -14.15 -27.64
N ILE A 18 -35.97 -13.19 -28.38
CA ILE A 18 -34.52 -12.87 -28.38
C ILE A 18 -34.08 -12.29 -27.02
N ALA A 19 -34.91 -11.45 -26.39
CA ALA A 19 -34.61 -10.87 -25.08
C ALA A 19 -34.59 -11.90 -23.94
N VAL A 20 -35.49 -12.89 -23.97
CA VAL A 20 -35.52 -13.97 -22.96
C VAL A 20 -34.34 -14.92 -23.11
N LEU A 21 -33.87 -15.16 -24.33
CA LEU A 21 -32.70 -16.02 -24.61
C LEU A 21 -31.38 -15.35 -24.19
N LEU A 22 -31.25 -14.04 -24.37
CA LEU A 22 -30.08 -13.27 -23.88
C LEU A 22 -30.02 -13.21 -22.35
N LEU A 23 -31.16 -13.17 -21.66
CA LEU A 23 -31.19 -13.14 -20.19
C LEU A 23 -30.83 -14.51 -19.56
N PHE A 24 -31.13 -15.61 -20.26
CA PHE A 24 -30.82 -16.97 -19.79
C PHE A 24 -29.33 -17.32 -19.93
N VAL A 25 -28.63 -16.77 -20.93
CA VAL A 25 -27.18 -16.96 -21.12
C VAL A 25 -26.37 -16.19 -20.07
N LEU A 26 -26.88 -15.08 -19.52
CA LEU A 26 -26.23 -14.35 -18.43
C LEU A 26 -26.31 -15.05 -17.06
N TRP A 27 -27.17 -16.05 -16.89
CA TRP A 27 -27.34 -16.78 -15.62
C TRP A 27 -26.45 -18.01 -15.49
N LEU A 28 -25.66 -18.33 -16.51
CA LEU A 28 -24.83 -19.55 -16.58
C LEU A 28 -23.32 -19.28 -16.64
N ILE A 29 -22.87 -18.09 -16.21
CA ILE A 29 -21.46 -17.91 -15.86
C ILE A 29 -21.33 -18.28 -14.38
N PRO A 30 -20.80 -19.47 -14.03
CA PRO A 30 -20.31 -19.68 -12.68
C PRO A 30 -19.21 -18.64 -12.47
N SER A 31 -19.48 -17.65 -11.63
CA SER A 31 -18.50 -16.71 -11.08
C SER A 31 -17.53 -17.43 -10.14
N SER A 32 -16.97 -18.55 -10.59
CA SER A 32 -15.84 -19.23 -9.97
C SER A 32 -14.57 -18.53 -10.45
N VAL A 33 -14.51 -17.20 -10.29
CA VAL A 33 -13.21 -16.59 -10.03
C VAL A 33 -12.86 -17.15 -8.67
N LEU A 34 -12.13 -18.27 -8.67
CA LEU A 34 -11.29 -18.67 -7.56
C LEU A 34 -10.31 -17.52 -7.41
N ALA A 35 -10.75 -16.46 -6.73
CA ALA A 35 -9.86 -15.55 -6.06
C ALA A 35 -9.05 -16.51 -5.20
N LYS A 36 -7.83 -16.83 -5.66
CA LYS A 36 -6.83 -17.47 -4.83
C LYS A 36 -6.93 -16.66 -3.54
N PRO A 37 -7.44 -17.22 -2.43
CA PRO A 37 -7.38 -16.49 -1.17
C PRO A 37 -5.91 -16.12 -1.11
N TYR A 38 -5.64 -14.80 -1.04
CA TYR A 38 -4.30 -14.28 -0.88
C TYR A 38 -3.80 -15.06 0.33
N THR A 39 -3.04 -16.12 0.04
CA THR A 39 -2.69 -17.09 1.04
C THR A 39 -1.81 -16.24 1.89
N GLN A 40 -2.34 -15.85 3.04
CA GLN A 40 -1.61 -15.09 4.02
C GLN A 40 -0.42 -15.97 4.28
N ALA A 41 0.68 -15.64 3.59
CA ALA A 41 1.88 -16.42 3.57
C ALA A 41 2.17 -16.67 5.04
N ARG A 42 2.36 -17.95 5.40
CA ARG A 42 2.72 -18.43 6.75
C ARG A 42 3.26 -17.25 7.54
N PRO A 43 2.59 -16.79 8.63
CA PRO A 43 2.75 -15.44 9.16
C PRO A 43 4.18 -14.99 8.95
N ALA A 44 4.39 -14.23 7.87
CA ALA A 44 5.72 -14.05 7.32
C ALA A 44 6.58 -13.63 8.49
N ALA A 45 7.69 -14.34 8.72
CA ALA A 45 8.46 -14.27 9.95
C ALA A 45 9.23 -12.94 10.00
N LEU A 46 8.49 -11.84 9.98
CA LEU A 46 8.92 -10.46 9.95
C LEU A 46 9.81 -10.18 11.14
N HIS A 47 9.54 -10.83 12.27
CA HIS A 47 10.38 -10.78 13.47
C HIS A 47 11.80 -11.33 13.27
N LEU A 48 12.07 -12.11 12.22
CA LEU A 48 13.42 -12.56 11.88
C LEU A 48 14.23 -11.51 11.12
N VAL A 49 13.58 -10.49 10.54
CA VAL A 49 14.28 -9.41 9.84
C VAL A 49 14.97 -8.51 10.86
N GLN A 50 16.30 -8.43 10.76
CA GLN A 50 17.12 -7.53 11.58
C GLN A 50 17.89 -6.54 10.71
N LYS A 51 18.46 -7.03 9.60
CA LYS A 51 19.22 -6.25 8.62
C LYS A 51 18.35 -5.86 7.44
N ILE A 52 18.25 -4.56 7.19
CA ILE A 52 17.42 -4.01 6.11
C ILE A 52 18.31 -3.23 5.16
N TYR A 53 18.23 -3.54 3.87
CA TYR A 53 18.71 -2.65 2.82
C TYR A 53 17.56 -1.75 2.37
N ILE A 54 17.79 -0.45 2.27
CA ILE A 54 16.79 0.51 1.79
C ILE A 54 17.06 0.80 0.31
N ASP A 55 16.20 0.27 -0.53
CA ASP A 55 16.20 0.51 -1.97
C ASP A 55 15.73 1.94 -2.27
N GLU A 56 15.78 2.34 -3.54
CA GLU A 56 15.25 3.62 -3.97
C GLU A 56 13.76 3.78 -3.58
N MET A 57 13.43 4.98 -3.09
CA MET A 57 12.08 5.36 -2.64
C MET A 57 11.40 6.30 -3.64
N GLY A 58 11.85 6.30 -4.89
CA GLY A 58 11.50 7.27 -5.93
C GLY A 58 12.69 8.11 -6.37
N ALA A 59 12.51 8.83 -7.48
CA ALA A 59 13.59 9.57 -8.16
C ALA A 59 13.70 11.05 -7.75
N SER A 60 12.80 11.56 -6.91
CA SER A 60 12.83 12.97 -6.49
C SER A 60 13.88 13.25 -5.41
N ALA A 61 14.29 14.51 -5.26
CA ALA A 61 15.19 14.93 -4.19
C ALA A 61 14.56 14.65 -2.80
N GLU A 62 13.24 14.83 -2.67
CA GLU A 62 12.50 14.50 -1.46
C GLU A 62 12.53 13.00 -1.16
N ALA A 63 12.47 12.14 -2.18
CA ALA A 63 12.56 10.69 -2.02
C ALA A 63 13.96 10.27 -1.53
N ALA A 64 15.03 10.87 -2.08
CA ALA A 64 16.39 10.65 -1.60
C ALA A 64 16.57 11.11 -0.14
N ARG A 65 16.04 12.29 0.20
CA ARG A 65 16.03 12.82 1.57
C ARG A 65 15.23 11.92 2.52
N PHE A 66 14.07 11.46 2.10
CA PHE A 66 13.25 10.51 2.85
C PHE A 66 13.99 9.21 3.13
N ARG A 67 14.75 8.69 2.18
CA ARG A 67 15.57 7.47 2.37
C ARG A 67 16.56 7.62 3.52
N LEU A 68 17.27 8.75 3.58
CA LEU A 68 18.23 9.06 4.66
C LEU A 68 17.53 9.23 6.01
N LEU A 69 16.39 9.92 6.04
CA LEU A 69 15.61 10.06 7.26
C LEU A 69 15.07 8.71 7.74
N LEU A 70 14.61 7.86 6.81
CA LEU A 70 14.11 6.54 7.12
C LEU A 70 15.21 5.63 7.69
N GLU A 71 16.43 5.72 7.18
CA GLU A 71 17.59 5.02 7.72
C GLU A 71 17.84 5.34 9.20
N ASP A 72 17.89 6.64 9.55
CA ASP A 72 18.02 7.08 10.94
C ASP A 72 16.86 6.56 11.80
N GLN A 73 15.61 6.66 11.30
CA GLN A 73 14.44 6.21 12.05
C GLN A 73 14.40 4.68 12.25
N LEU A 74 14.82 3.88 11.26
CA LEU A 74 14.91 2.42 11.38
C LEU A 74 15.99 2.00 12.36
N THR A 75 17.15 2.65 12.31
CA THR A 75 18.25 2.45 13.26
C THR A 75 17.80 2.72 14.70
N ARG A 76 17.09 3.83 14.92
CA ARG A 76 16.46 4.16 16.22
C ARG A 76 15.40 3.15 16.69
N LYS A 77 14.86 2.34 15.78
CA LYS A 77 13.91 1.25 16.10
C LYS A 77 14.58 -0.12 16.27
N GLY A 78 15.92 -0.16 16.26
CA GLY A 78 16.71 -1.36 16.53
C GLY A 78 16.89 -2.27 15.32
N PHE A 79 16.66 -1.75 14.11
CA PHE A 79 17.07 -2.43 12.88
C PHE A 79 18.50 -2.02 12.52
N THR A 80 19.23 -2.91 11.86
CA THR A 80 20.52 -2.58 11.26
C THR A 80 20.29 -2.24 9.80
N VAL A 81 20.55 -1.00 9.39
CA VAL A 81 20.51 -0.64 7.96
C VAL A 81 21.87 -0.96 7.35
N VAL A 82 21.88 -1.65 6.22
CA VAL A 82 23.10 -2.07 5.52
C VAL A 82 23.21 -1.38 4.16
N ASP A 83 24.44 -1.09 3.73
CA ASP A 83 24.71 -0.36 2.48
C ASP A 83 24.55 -1.18 1.21
N ARG A 84 24.58 -2.51 1.34
CA ARG A 84 24.55 -3.45 0.21
C ARG A 84 23.40 -4.43 0.34
N ARG A 85 22.72 -4.67 -0.78
CA ARG A 85 21.53 -5.51 -0.86
C ARG A 85 21.80 -6.95 -0.42
N GLU A 86 22.95 -7.49 -0.77
CA GLU A 86 23.39 -8.85 -0.46
C GLU A 86 23.62 -9.11 1.03
N ASN A 87 23.82 -8.06 1.82
CA ASN A 87 24.05 -8.15 3.26
C ASN A 87 22.77 -8.05 4.09
N ALA A 88 21.62 -7.82 3.44
CA ALA A 88 20.34 -7.63 4.10
C ALA A 88 19.54 -8.92 4.20
N ASP A 89 18.80 -9.05 5.30
CA ASP A 89 17.78 -10.11 5.46
C ASP A 89 16.57 -9.79 4.57
N ALA A 90 16.28 -8.50 4.41
CA ALA A 90 15.20 -8.00 3.58
C ALA A 90 15.49 -6.64 2.95
N VAL A 91 14.90 -6.41 1.79
CA VAL A 91 14.96 -5.16 1.04
C VAL A 91 13.68 -4.38 1.25
N LEU A 92 13.81 -3.17 1.79
CA LEU A 92 12.72 -2.21 1.92
C LEU A 92 12.76 -1.26 0.72
N GLY A 93 11.75 -1.36 -0.14
CA GLY A 93 11.62 -0.49 -1.31
C GLY A 93 10.23 0.12 -1.40
N GLY A 94 10.06 1.13 -2.23
CA GLY A 94 8.80 1.87 -2.28
C GLY A 94 8.83 3.12 -3.13
N ALA A 95 7.86 3.99 -2.86
CA ALA A 95 7.76 5.30 -3.48
C ALA A 95 7.24 6.32 -2.44
N LEU A 96 7.91 7.46 -2.36
CA LEU A 96 7.43 8.68 -1.73
C LEU A 96 6.76 9.55 -2.79
N SER A 97 5.58 10.07 -2.48
CA SER A 97 4.92 11.12 -3.24
C SER A 97 4.67 12.32 -2.34
N VAL A 98 5.10 13.49 -2.78
CA VAL A 98 4.92 14.77 -2.09
C VAL A 98 4.14 15.69 -3.01
N ALA A 99 2.94 16.07 -2.60
CA ALA A 99 2.19 17.16 -3.21
C ALA A 99 2.20 18.35 -2.24
N GLN A 100 2.92 19.40 -2.61
CA GLN A 100 2.92 20.64 -1.83
C GLN A 100 1.61 21.39 -2.07
N SER A 101 1.00 21.92 -1.01
CA SER A 101 0.03 23.00 -1.18
C SER A 101 0.72 24.18 -1.85
N GLY A 102 0.03 24.86 -2.76
CA GLY A 102 0.59 25.91 -3.61
C GLY A 102 1.26 27.08 -2.86
N ILE A 103 1.70 28.07 -3.63
CA ILE A 103 2.59 29.21 -3.30
C ILE A 103 2.29 29.92 -1.95
N TYR A 104 1.07 29.82 -1.42
CA TYR A 104 0.62 30.47 -0.19
C TYR A 104 0.83 29.69 1.11
N GLY A 105 1.42 28.48 1.05
CA GLY A 105 1.65 27.66 2.24
C GLY A 105 0.35 27.00 2.71
N GLY A 106 0.30 25.68 2.65
CA GLY A 106 -0.82 24.88 3.09
C GLY A 106 -0.38 23.47 3.47
N PRO A 107 -1.30 22.57 3.85
CA PRO A 107 -0.95 21.20 4.21
C PRO A 107 -0.20 20.51 3.07
N ALA A 108 0.95 19.92 3.37
CA ALA A 108 1.63 19.05 2.41
C ALA A 108 0.95 17.68 2.45
N ASP A 109 0.53 17.17 1.30
CA ASP A 109 0.11 15.78 1.21
C ASP A 109 1.35 14.93 0.91
N VAL A 110 1.75 14.14 1.90
CA VAL A 110 2.89 13.24 1.77
C VAL A 110 2.38 11.82 1.94
N SER A 111 2.58 11.02 0.91
CA SER A 111 2.26 9.60 0.92
C SER A 111 3.50 8.75 0.64
N VAL A 112 3.53 7.59 1.28
CA VAL A 112 4.57 6.58 1.15
C VAL A 112 3.91 5.25 0.93
N THR A 113 4.26 4.59 -0.17
CA THR A 113 4.00 3.17 -0.36
C THR A 113 5.31 2.42 -0.16
N ALA A 114 5.32 1.43 0.72
CA ALA A 114 6.51 0.64 0.99
C ALA A 114 6.21 -0.85 1.06
N ARG A 115 7.19 -1.65 0.67
CA ARG A 115 7.16 -3.10 0.71
C ARG A 115 8.51 -3.62 1.19
N LEU A 116 8.45 -4.64 2.04
CA LEU A 116 9.60 -5.37 2.53
C LEU A 116 9.61 -6.74 1.85
N ILE A 117 10.70 -7.04 1.15
CA ILE A 117 10.88 -8.27 0.36
C ILE A 117 12.06 -9.04 0.95
N SER A 118 11.91 -10.33 1.21
CA SER A 118 13.00 -11.20 1.68
C SER A 118 14.07 -11.38 0.60
N SER A 119 15.25 -11.86 0.99
CA SER A 119 16.29 -12.28 0.05
C SER A 119 15.79 -13.31 -0.99
N GLY A 120 14.82 -14.15 -0.62
CA GLY A 120 14.15 -15.12 -1.50
C GLY A 120 13.07 -14.54 -2.41
N GLY A 121 12.82 -13.23 -2.37
CA GLY A 121 11.82 -12.55 -3.20
C GLY A 121 10.39 -12.59 -2.64
N GLU A 122 10.18 -13.15 -1.45
CA GLU A 122 8.87 -13.19 -0.79
C GLU A 122 8.53 -11.84 -0.18
N ARG A 123 7.29 -11.37 -0.37
CA ARG A 123 6.81 -10.16 0.30
C ARG A 123 6.49 -10.45 1.77
N LEU A 124 7.32 -9.91 2.67
CA LEU A 124 7.16 -10.07 4.11
C LEU A 124 6.20 -9.05 4.72
N TRP A 125 6.17 -7.83 4.18
CA TRP A 125 5.37 -6.73 4.70
C TRP A 125 5.10 -5.70 3.61
N SER A 126 3.99 -4.97 3.73
CA SER A 126 3.71 -3.82 2.88
C SER A 126 2.76 -2.85 3.57
N THR A 127 2.91 -1.57 3.25
CA THR A 127 2.02 -0.54 3.75
C THR A 127 1.85 0.57 2.71
N ASN A 128 0.72 1.26 2.80
CA ASN A 128 0.48 2.52 2.13
C ASN A 128 0.00 3.50 3.20
N ILE A 129 0.73 4.59 3.35
CA ILE A 129 0.48 5.63 4.33
C ILE A 129 0.37 6.94 3.54
N GLY A 130 -0.70 7.70 3.72
CA GLY A 130 -0.88 8.97 3.01
C GLY A 130 -1.73 9.95 3.79
N GLY A 131 -1.88 11.15 3.23
CA GLY A 131 -2.75 12.17 3.76
C GLY A 131 -2.03 13.48 4.07
N GLN A 132 -2.85 14.51 4.25
CA GLN A 132 -2.44 15.86 4.56
C GLN A 132 -1.77 15.95 5.94
N ILE A 133 -0.61 16.58 5.97
CA ILE A 133 0.10 16.94 7.19
C ILE A 133 0.03 18.45 7.32
N THR A 134 -0.75 18.92 8.28
CA THR A 134 -0.85 20.34 8.63
C THR A 134 0.20 20.68 9.68
N ILE A 135 1.14 21.56 9.34
CA ILE A 135 2.09 22.12 10.29
C ILE A 135 1.40 23.29 10.99
N LEU A 136 0.76 23.04 12.13
CA LEU A 136 0.27 24.11 13.01
C LEU A 136 1.42 24.54 13.92
N ASN A 137 1.91 25.77 13.81
CA ASN A 137 2.85 26.30 14.79
C ASN A 137 2.55 27.76 15.11
N PRO A 138 2.34 28.08 16.40
CA PRO A 138 2.91 29.34 16.86
C PRO A 138 3.97 29.20 17.96
N ILE A 139 3.87 28.32 18.98
CA ILE A 139 4.67 28.50 20.23
C ILE A 139 5.22 27.23 20.94
N THR A 140 4.90 25.96 20.63
CA THR A 140 5.27 24.83 21.54
C THR A 140 5.60 23.46 20.90
N SER A 141 6.81 22.96 21.21
CA SER A 141 7.21 21.57 21.55
C SER A 141 6.81 20.33 20.71
N LEU A 142 6.06 20.44 19.61
CA LEU A 142 5.84 19.31 18.69
C LEU A 142 6.96 19.23 17.63
N ARG A 143 7.81 18.20 17.76
CA ARG A 143 9.07 17.98 17.00
C ARG A 143 8.92 17.68 15.49
N PHE A 144 7.92 18.19 14.78
CA PHE A 144 7.81 17.95 13.34
C PHE A 144 7.53 19.23 12.58
N ASN A 145 8.61 19.92 12.23
CA ASN A 145 8.58 21.01 11.26
C ASN A 145 8.63 20.47 9.81
N ASP A 146 8.79 19.15 9.63
CA ASP A 146 8.98 18.52 8.32
C ASP A 146 8.04 17.32 8.09
N PRO A 147 7.10 17.42 7.14
CA PRO A 147 6.20 16.34 6.74
C PRO A 147 6.91 15.07 6.28
N VAL A 148 8.07 15.20 5.62
CA VAL A 148 8.84 14.05 5.11
C VAL A 148 9.46 13.27 6.26
N GLU A 149 10.06 13.95 7.23
CA GLU A 149 10.58 13.34 8.46
C GLU A 149 9.46 12.65 9.25
N TYR A 150 8.31 13.29 9.38
CA TYR A 150 7.15 12.70 10.05
C TYR A 150 6.78 11.35 9.42
N ARG A 151 6.69 11.28 8.08
CA ARG A 151 6.37 10.03 7.37
C ARG A 151 7.45 8.97 7.51
N ALA A 152 8.72 9.34 7.50
CA ALA A 152 9.82 8.40 7.74
C ALA A 152 9.71 7.76 9.14
N ARG A 153 9.43 8.58 10.16
CA ARG A 153 9.21 8.12 11.53
C ARG A 153 7.98 7.24 11.66
N GLU A 154 6.88 7.62 11.00
CA GLU A 154 5.64 6.83 11.01
C GLU A 154 5.85 5.46 10.37
N LEU A 155 6.54 5.39 9.24
CA LEU A 155 6.84 4.14 8.56
C LEU A 155 7.68 3.21 9.44
N ALA A 156 8.79 3.71 10.00
CA ALA A 156 9.64 2.94 10.89
C ALA A 156 8.87 2.44 12.14
N LYS A 157 7.98 3.28 12.69
CA LYS A 157 7.11 2.91 13.82
C LYS A 157 6.15 1.78 13.45
N ARG A 158 5.50 1.85 12.28
CA ARG A 158 4.57 0.81 11.81
C ARG A 158 5.28 -0.51 11.56
N LEU A 159 6.42 -0.47 10.87
CA LEU A 159 7.23 -1.66 10.63
C LEU A 159 7.64 -2.33 11.94
N ARG A 160 8.14 -1.55 12.91
CA ARG A 160 8.48 -2.10 14.24
C ARG A 160 7.26 -2.65 14.96
N GLY A 161 6.12 -1.96 14.90
CA GLY A 161 4.89 -2.44 15.53
C GLY A 161 4.43 -3.79 14.97
N ASP A 162 4.50 -3.99 13.66
CA ASP A 162 4.13 -5.26 13.03
C ASP A 162 5.20 -6.35 13.23
N TRP A 163 6.48 -5.98 13.30
CA TRP A 163 7.56 -6.85 13.73
C TRP A 163 7.30 -7.40 15.14
N GLU A 164 6.91 -6.55 16.08
CA GLU A 164 6.61 -6.96 17.46
C GLU A 164 5.36 -7.85 17.54
N LYS A 165 4.34 -7.60 16.71
CA LYS A 165 3.18 -8.50 16.61
C LYS A 165 3.58 -9.87 16.08
N SER A 166 4.40 -9.91 15.03
CA SER A 166 4.94 -11.15 14.47
C SER A 166 5.77 -11.92 15.52
N ALA A 167 6.61 -11.22 16.28
CA ALA A 167 7.44 -11.81 17.34
C ALA A 167 6.57 -12.41 18.46
N LYS A 168 5.54 -11.68 18.92
CA LYS A 168 4.60 -12.17 19.92
C LYS A 168 3.84 -13.40 19.45
N ALA A 169 3.36 -13.39 18.20
CA ALA A 169 2.66 -14.54 17.62
C ALA A 169 3.56 -15.78 17.54
N ALA A 170 4.88 -15.59 17.39
CA ALA A 170 5.87 -16.66 17.39
C ALA A 170 6.38 -17.05 18.81
N GLY A 171 5.84 -16.45 19.88
CA GLY A 171 6.26 -16.74 21.26
C GLY A 171 7.59 -16.10 21.68
N VAL A 172 8.13 -15.16 20.91
CA VAL A 172 9.40 -14.49 21.21
C VAL A 172 9.18 -13.43 22.31
N LYS A 173 9.95 -13.53 23.40
CA LYS A 173 9.92 -12.55 24.49
C LYS A 173 10.69 -11.29 24.10
N ILE A 174 9.95 -10.23 23.76
CA ILE A 174 10.53 -8.93 23.38
C ILE A 174 11.07 -8.26 24.66
N ARG A 175 12.39 -8.16 24.79
CA ARG A 175 13.00 -7.30 25.81
C ARG A 175 12.96 -5.87 25.29
N ARG A 176 12.40 -4.97 26.10
CA ARG A 176 12.35 -3.52 25.84
C ARG A 176 13.65 -2.86 26.24
#